data_AF-A0A4Y2NAQ0-F1
#
_entry.id   AF-A0A4Y2NAQ0-F1
#
_cell.length_a   1.000
_cell.length_b   1.000
_cell.length_c   1.000
_cell.angle_alpha   90.00
_cell.angle_beta   90.00
_cell.angle_gamma   90.00
#
_symmetry.space_group_name_H-M   'P 1'
#
loop_
_entity.id
_entity.type
_entity.pdbx_description
1 polymer ?
#
loop_
_entity_poly.entity_id
_entity_poly.type
_entity_poly.pdbx_seq_one_letter_code
_entity_poly.pdbx_strand_id
1 'polypeptide(L)'
;MATPETAAVVIPPFIQPDPALWFHMLESTFELAFPKPITESKTKYNYVVAHLPPEIATVVRDVIIQPDSSDPYTDLKIKIIDRCSESKTQEIWRLLAGDSLGDRKPSE
;
A
#
# COMPACT_ATOMS: atom_id res chain seq x y z
N MET A 1 30.57 14.45 23.76
CA MET A 1 29.48 14.95 22.89
C MET A 1 28.90 13.73 22.19
N ALA A 2 27.70 13.29 22.56
CA ALA A 2 27.01 12.23 21.84
C ALA A 2 26.52 12.82 20.52
N THR A 3 26.91 12.23 19.40
CA THR A 3 26.29 12.50 18.10
C THR A 3 24.78 12.26 18.24
N PRO A 4 23.90 13.18 17.76
CA PRO A 4 22.47 12.90 17.77
C PRO A 4 22.26 11.65 16.93
N GLU A 5 21.88 10.57 17.61
CA GLU A 5 21.37 9.37 16.97
C GLU A 5 20.29 9.81 15.98
N THR A 6 20.56 9.63 14.69
CA THR A 6 19.58 9.95 13.66
C THR A 6 18.50 8.91 13.81
N ALA A 7 17.38 9.26 14.46
CA ALA A 7 16.26 8.35 14.63
C ALA A 7 15.81 7.90 13.23
N ALA A 8 16.02 6.62 12.92
CA ALA A 8 15.64 6.07 11.64
C ALA A 8 14.12 6.12 11.51
N VAL A 9 13.63 6.51 10.34
CA VAL A 9 12.19 6.50 10.02
C VAL A 9 11.71 5.06 10.05
N VAL A 10 10.89 4.70 11.04
CA VAL A 10 10.32 3.35 11.17
C VAL A 10 9.00 3.30 10.42
N ILE A 11 8.99 2.57 9.32
CA ILE A 11 7.81 2.40 8.47
C ILE A 11 6.93 1.29 9.06
N PRO A 12 5.62 1.53 9.27
CA PRO A 12 4.72 0.50 9.76
C PRO A 12 4.56 -0.64 8.73
N PRO A 13 4.29 -1.88 9.18
CA PRO A 13 4.01 -2.99 8.26
C PRO A 13 2.77 -2.69 7.42
N PHE A 14 2.82 -3.09 6.14
CA PHE A 14 1.72 -2.86 5.22
C PHE A 14 0.44 -3.58 5.66
N ILE A 15 -0.69 -2.87 5.66
CA ILE A 15 -2.00 -3.41 6.02
C ILE A 15 -2.80 -3.67 4.74
N GLN A 16 -2.60 -4.82 4.11
CA GLN A 16 -3.31 -5.19 2.88
C GLN A 16 -4.86 -5.12 3.02
N PRO A 17 -5.46 -5.54 4.14
CA PRO A 17 -6.91 -5.37 4.37
C PRO A 17 -7.38 -3.91 4.47
N ASP A 18 -6.48 -2.95 4.72
CA ASP A 18 -6.81 -1.53 4.80
C ASP A 18 -5.60 -0.64 4.43
N PRO A 19 -5.30 -0.47 3.13
CA PRO A 19 -4.18 0.35 2.69
C PRO A 19 -4.38 1.83 3.05
N ALA A 20 -5.62 2.29 3.15
CA ALA A 20 -5.92 3.67 3.51
C ALA A 20 -5.49 3.98 4.96
N LEU A 21 -5.77 3.06 5.90
CA LEU A 21 -5.25 3.15 7.26
C LEU A 21 -3.72 3.13 7.29
N TRP A 22 -3.09 2.24 6.53
CA TRP A 22 -1.63 2.17 6.47
C TRP A 22 -1.01 3.50 6.01
N PHE A 23 -1.58 4.13 4.98
CA PHE A 23 -1.11 5.45 4.52
C PHE A 23 -1.29 6.55 5.59
N HIS A 24 -2.36 6.54 6.37
CA HIS A 24 -2.52 7.51 7.48
C HIS A 24 -1.44 7.33 8.55
N MET A 25 -1.11 6.08 8.90
CA MET A 25 -0.04 5.78 9.86
C MET A 25 1.32 6.21 9.30
N LEU A 26 1.59 5.89 8.04
CA LEU A 26 2.83 6.26 7.34
C LEU A 26 3.01 7.78 7.26
N GLU A 27 1.94 8.53 6.95
CA GLU A 27 1.97 10.00 6.94
C GLU A 27 2.30 10.58 8.31
N SER A 28 1.79 9.96 9.39
CA SER A 28 2.15 10.34 10.75
C SER A 28 3.64 10.12 11.02
N THR A 29 4.23 9.02 10.53
CA THR A 29 5.67 8.77 10.62
C THR A 29 6.47 9.84 9.88
N PHE A 30 6.04 10.24 8.68
CA PHE A 30 6.71 11.28 7.91
C PHE A 30 6.67 12.65 8.61
N GLU A 31 5.57 12.99 9.25
CA GLU A 31 5.42 14.23 10.01
C GLU A 31 6.34 14.26 11.25
N LEU A 32 6.49 13.11 11.91
CA LEU A 32 7.32 12.95 13.11
C LEU A 32 8.80 12.68 12.82
N ALA A 33 9.22 12.67 11.54
CA ALA A 33 10.59 12.39 11.17
C ALA A 33 11.57 13.43 11.74
N PHE A 34 12.74 12.96 12.18
CA PHE A 34 13.80 13.80 12.77
C PHE A 34 15.04 13.79 11.86
N PRO A 35 15.76 14.93 11.68
CA PRO A 35 15.60 16.24 12.35
C PRO A 35 14.50 17.14 11.80
N LYS A 36 13.85 16.76 10.69
CA LYS A 36 12.75 17.52 10.08
C LYS A 36 11.71 16.58 9.45
N PRO A 37 10.45 17.01 9.33
CA PRO A 37 9.42 16.26 8.64
C PRO A 37 9.82 15.92 7.19
N ILE A 38 9.38 14.76 6.73
CA ILE A 38 9.49 14.37 5.32
C ILE A 38 8.30 14.94 4.58
N THR A 39 8.53 15.98 3.78
CA THR A 39 7.48 16.67 3.01
C THR A 39 7.58 16.46 1.51
N GLU A 40 8.77 16.16 0.99
CA GLU A 40 9.00 16.01 -0.45
C GLU A 40 8.32 14.75 -1.00
N SER A 41 7.47 14.93 -2.01
CA SER A 41 6.71 13.85 -2.67
C SER A 41 7.63 12.71 -3.15
N LYS A 42 8.73 13.03 -3.84
CA LYS A 42 9.70 12.03 -4.31
C LYS A 42 10.30 11.20 -3.17
N THR A 43 10.59 11.84 -2.03
CA THR A 43 11.12 11.14 -0.86
C THR A 43 10.07 10.21 -0.26
N LYS A 44 8.82 10.67 -0.07
CA LYS A 44 7.71 9.82 0.40
C LYS A 44 7.45 8.64 -0.54
N TYR A 45 7.45 8.88 -1.86
CA TYR A 45 7.33 7.85 -2.89
C TYR A 45 8.39 6.75 -2.72
N ASN A 46 9.66 7.13 -2.58
CA ASN A 46 10.74 6.17 -2.39
C ASN A 46 10.56 5.30 -1.14
N TYR A 47 10.09 5.88 -0.02
CA TYR A 47 9.78 5.13 1.19
C TYR A 47 8.67 4.11 0.97
N VAL A 48 7.59 4.51 0.28
CA VAL A 48 6.49 3.58 -0.06
C VAL A 48 7.03 2.43 -0.90
N VAL A 49 7.70 2.71 -2.03
CA VAL A 49 8.22 1.68 -2.94
C VAL A 49 9.14 0.69 -2.23
N ALA A 50 10.03 1.18 -1.35
CA ALA A 50 10.96 0.33 -0.61
C ALA A 50 10.29 -0.61 0.42
N HIS A 51 9.06 -0.31 0.84
CA HIS A 51 8.34 -1.04 1.89
C HIS A 51 7.07 -1.76 1.40
N LEU A 52 6.79 -1.73 0.09
CA LEU A 52 5.68 -2.49 -0.47
C LEU A 52 5.99 -3.99 -0.46
N PRO A 53 5.03 -4.83 -0.03
CA PRO A 53 5.10 -6.26 -0.30
C PRO A 53 5.19 -6.54 -1.81
N PRO A 54 5.93 -7.57 -2.26
CA PRO A 54 6.10 -7.88 -3.68
C PRO A 54 4.79 -8.05 -4.45
N GLU A 55 3.76 -8.62 -3.82
CA GLU A 55 2.43 -8.79 -4.38
C GLU A 55 1.76 -7.45 -4.68
N ILE A 56 1.89 -6.47 -3.79
CA ILE A 56 1.33 -5.12 -3.96
C ILE A 56 2.14 -4.34 -4.99
N ALA A 57 3.48 -4.42 -4.93
CA ALA A 57 4.35 -3.79 -5.92
C ALA A 57 4.05 -4.30 -7.34
N THR A 58 3.68 -5.57 -7.49
CA THR A 58 3.25 -6.15 -8.77
C THR A 58 1.92 -5.56 -9.25
N VAL A 59 0.96 -5.35 -8.34
CA VAL A 59 -0.35 -4.76 -8.64
C VAL A 59 -0.23 -3.32 -9.15
N VAL A 60 0.74 -2.53 -8.67
CA VAL A 60 0.96 -1.13 -9.08
C VAL A 60 2.25 -0.93 -9.90
N ARG A 61 2.73 -1.98 -10.56
CA ARG A 61 4.03 -1.98 -11.27
C ARG A 61 4.16 -0.85 -12.30
N ASP A 62 3.11 -0.58 -13.07
CA ASP A 62 3.07 0.49 -14.07
C ASP A 62 3.38 1.86 -13.45
N VAL A 63 2.79 2.14 -12.28
CA VAL A 63 3.01 3.39 -11.53
C VAL A 63 4.42 3.48 -10.97
N ILE A 64 5.02 2.34 -10.58
CA ILE A 64 6.39 2.30 -10.08
C ILE A 64 7.42 2.51 -11.21
N ILE A 65 7.17 1.92 -12.38
CA ILE A 65 8.08 2.00 -13.53
C ILE A 65 7.95 3.34 -14.25
N GLN A 66 6.76 3.93 -14.27
CA GLN A 66 6.45 5.23 -14.87
C GLN A 66 5.73 6.12 -13.86
N PRO A 67 6.45 6.64 -12.85
CA PRO A 67 5.84 7.48 -11.82
C PRO A 67 5.41 8.83 -12.39
N ASP A 68 4.36 9.42 -11.81
CA ASP A 68 3.96 10.79 -12.13
C ASP A 68 5.11 11.77 -11.88
N SER A 69 5.28 12.72 -12.80
CA SER A 69 6.41 13.65 -12.76
C SER A 69 6.24 14.79 -11.75
N SER A 70 5.00 15.13 -11.38
CA SER A 70 4.69 16.26 -10.51
C SER A 70 4.48 15.83 -9.06
N ASP A 71 3.72 14.76 -8.83
CA ASP A 71 3.41 14.25 -7.50
C ASP A 71 3.34 12.72 -7.46
N PRO A 72 4.50 12.04 -7.58
CA PRO A 72 4.57 10.58 -7.64
C PRO A 72 4.01 9.88 -6.40
N TYR A 73 4.11 10.50 -5.21
CA TYR A 73 3.56 9.93 -3.98
C TYR A 73 2.03 9.88 -4.00
N THR A 74 1.38 10.97 -4.39
CA THR A 74 -0.09 11.05 -4.40
C THR A 74 -0.68 10.09 -5.42
N ASP A 75 -0.11 10.01 -6.63
CA ASP A 75 -0.58 9.06 -7.64
C ASP A 75 -0.40 7.61 -7.16
N LEU A 76 0.77 7.25 -6.64
CA LEU A 76 1.03 5.91 -6.11
C LEU A 76 0.07 5.55 -4.96
N LYS A 77 -0.17 6.47 -4.02
CA LYS A 77 -1.11 6.30 -2.91
C LYS A 77 -2.52 5.99 -3.41
N ILE A 78 -3.03 6.79 -4.35
CA ILE A 78 -4.36 6.62 -4.92
C ILE A 78 -4.47 5.25 -5.60
N LYS A 79 -3.50 4.89 -6.44
CA LYS A 79 -3.53 3.64 -7.22
C LYS A 79 -3.44 2.40 -6.34
N ILE A 80 -2.65 2.43 -5.26
CA ILE A 80 -2.59 1.32 -4.29
C ILE A 80 -3.95 1.14 -3.61
N ILE A 81 -4.56 2.22 -3.11
CA ILE A 81 -5.85 2.15 -2.41
C ILE A 81 -6.94 1.63 -3.33
N ASP A 82 -7.00 2.15 -4.56
CA ASP A 82 -8.02 1.80 -5.56
C ASP A 82 -7.92 0.32 -5.97
N ARG A 83 -6.75 -0.13 -6.42
CA ARG A 83 -6.55 -1.51 -6.92
C ARG A 83 -6.65 -2.56 -5.82
N CYS A 84 -6.21 -2.26 -4.60
CA CYS A 84 -6.38 -3.17 -3.47
C CYS A 84 -7.85 -3.28 -3.04
N SER A 85 -8.65 -2.23 -3.22
CA SER A 85 -10.09 -2.26 -2.94
C SER A 85 -10.81 -3.09 -4.01
N GLU A 86 -10.49 -2.89 -5.28
CA GLU A 86 -11.03 -3.68 -6.39
C GLU A 86 -10.72 -5.18 -6.21
N SER A 87 -9.47 -5.53 -5.88
CA SER A 87 -9.07 -6.92 -5.66
C SER A 87 -9.90 -7.59 -4.56
N LYS A 88 -10.17 -6.90 -3.45
CA LYS A 88 -11.04 -7.44 -2.37
C LYS A 88 -12.46 -7.63 -2.84
N THR A 89 -13.02 -6.67 -3.58
CA THR A 89 -14.36 -6.80 -4.13
C THR A 89 -14.45 -8.01 -5.06
N GLN A 90 -13.46 -8.20 -5.94
CA GLN A 90 -13.41 -9.38 -6.82
C GLN A 90 -13.29 -10.69 -6.04
N GLU A 91 -12.48 -10.73 -4.97
CA GLU A 91 -12.34 -11.90 -4.10
C GLU A 91 -13.66 -12.28 -3.44
N ILE A 92 -14.38 -11.30 -2.88
CA ILE A 92 -15.71 -11.50 -2.28
C ILE A 92 -16.69 -12.08 -3.31
N TRP A 93 -16.77 -11.50 -4.51
CA TRP A 93 -17.65 -12.02 -5.56
C TRP A 93 -17.29 -13.44 -6.02
N ARG A 94 -15.99 -13.77 -6.12
CA ARG A 94 -15.55 -15.13 -6.45
C ARG A 94 -15.95 -16.13 -5.38
N LEU A 95 -15.82 -15.77 -4.10
CA LEU A 95 -16.24 -16.63 -2.99
C LEU A 95 -17.76 -16.86 -3.03
N LEU A 96 -18.56 -15.81 -3.21
CA LEU A 96 -20.03 -15.92 -3.32
C LEU A 96 -20.47 -16.74 -4.55
N ALA A 97 -19.77 -16.63 -5.67
CA ALA A 97 -20.05 -17.41 -6.88
C ALA A 97 -19.61 -18.88 -6.76
N GLY A 98 -18.52 -19.15 -6.03
CA GLY A 98 -18.00 -20.49 -5.78
C GLY A 98 -18.81 -21.29 -4.76
N ASP A 99 -19.42 -20.64 -3.77
CA ASP A 99 -20.24 -21.30 -2.74
C ASP A 99 -21.59 -21.84 -3.27
N SER A 100 -22.04 -21.40 -4.45
CA SER A 100 -23.30 -21.90 -5.07
C SER A 100 -23.18 -23.26 -5.76
N LEU A 101 -21.99 -23.88 -5.82
CA LEU A 101 -21.77 -25.17 -6.51
C LEU A 101 -21.64 -26.38 -5.57
N GLY A 102 -21.78 -26.20 -4.25
CA GLY A 102 -21.56 -27.25 -3.25
C GLY A 102 -22.70 -28.24 -2.99
N ASP A 103 -23.93 -27.98 -3.43
CA ASP A 103 -25.11 -28.79 -3.04
C ASP A 103 -25.91 -29.36 -4.22
N ARG A 104 -25.21 -29.92 -5.21
CA ARG A 104 -25.85 -30.76 -6.23
C ARG A 104 -25.11 -32.07 -6.39
N LYS A 105 -25.41 -33.01 -5.48
CA LYS A 105 -25.49 -34.43 -5.87
C LYS A 105 -26.74 -34.61 -6.75
N PRO A 106 -26.61 -35.12 -7.96
CA PRO A 106 -27.51 -36.14 -8.46
C PRO A 106 -26.69 -37.44 -8.45
N SER A 107 -26.81 -38.20 -7.37
CA SER A 107 -26.53 -39.63 -7.45
C SER A 107 -27.84 -40.27 -7.86
N GLU A 108 -27.84 -40.86 -9.06
CA GLU A 108 -28.89 -41.74 -9.56
C GLU A 108 -29.17 -42.90 -8.60
#